data_AF-A0A011NUL7-F1
#
_entry.id   AF-A0A011NUL7-F1
#
_cell.length_a   1.000
_cell.length_b   1.000
_cell.length_c   1.000
_cell.angle_alpha   90.00
_cell.angle_beta   90.00
_cell.angle_gamma   90.00
#
_symmetry.space_group_name_H-M   'P 1'
#
loop_
_entity.id
_entity.type
_entity.pdbx_description
1 polymer ?
#
loop_
_entity_poly.entity_id
_entity_poly.type
_entity_poly.pdbx_seq_one_letter_code
_entity_poly.pdbx_strand_id
1 'polypeptide(L)' 'MGQILVSGMIPAASQREIGGQPPFSLVIGNATQVTVQYRGRMIDLAPHSKGDVARLTVE' A
#
# COMPACT_ATOMS: atom_id res chain seq x y z
N MET A 1 19.11 4.18 -5.52
CA MET A 1 18.36 5.24 -4.81
C MET A 1 16.88 4.87 -4.91
N GLY A 2 16.20 4.57 -3.81
CA GLY A 2 14.74 4.37 -3.83
C GLY A 2 14.03 5.73 -3.86
N GLN A 3 12.96 5.86 -4.65
CA GLN A 3 12.17 7.08 -4.71
C GLN A 3 10.91 6.93 -3.85
N ILE A 4 10.65 7.89 -2.96
CA ILE A 4 9.38 7.96 -2.26
C ILE A 4 8.32 8.44 -3.26
N LEU A 5 7.41 7.55 -3.62
CA LEU A 5 6.31 7.89 -4.54
C LEU A 5 5.17 8.59 -3.80
N VAL A 6 4.87 8.14 -2.58
CA VAL A 6 3.79 8.67 -1.74
C VAL A 6 4.19 8.58 -0.27
N SER A 7 3.97 9.68 0.47
CA SER A 7 4.07 9.71 1.93
C SER A 7 3.05 10.72 2.49
N GLY A 8 2.40 10.38 3.60
CA GLY A 8 1.40 11.22 4.26
C GLY A 8 0.11 10.47 4.60
N MET A 9 -0.84 11.18 5.23
CA MET A 9 -2.18 10.67 5.48
C MET A 9 -3.02 10.77 4.21
N ILE A 10 -3.67 9.67 3.83
CA ILE A 10 -4.63 9.64 2.74
C ILE A 10 -6.04 9.69 3.36
N PRO A 11 -6.91 10.63 2.95
CA PRO A 11 -8.26 10.70 3.47
C PRO A 11 -9.07 9.45 3.08
N ALA A 12 -10.06 9.11 3.90
CA ALA A 12 -10.99 8.03 3.59
C ALA A 12 -11.71 8.28 2.25
N ALA A 13 -12.10 7.20 1.58
CA ALA A 13 -12.74 7.24 0.25
C ALA A 13 -11.91 7.93 -0.86
N SER A 14 -10.59 8.03 -0.67
CA SER A 14 -9.68 8.49 -1.73
C SER A 14 -8.99 7.32 -2.42
N GLN A 15 -8.85 7.42 -3.73
CA GLN A 15 -8.06 6.50 -4.54
C GLN A 15 -6.77 7.19 -4.97
N ARG A 16 -5.64 6.49 -4.87
CA ARG A 16 -4.36 6.98 -5.36
C ARG A 16 -3.70 5.92 -6.23
N GLU A 17 -3.52 6.26 -7.49
CA GLU A 17 -2.77 5.43 -8.42
C GLU A 17 -1.30 5.82 -8.38
N ILE A 18 -0.45 4.81 -8.23
CA ILE A 18 1.00 4.99 -8.21
C ILE A 18 1.57 4.22 -9.39
N GLY A 19 2.21 4.96 -10.30
CA GLY A 19 3.04 4.39 -11.35
C GLY A 19 4.51 4.41 -10.94
N GLY A 20 5.26 3.40 -11.38
CA GLY A 20 6.70 3.31 -11.14
C GLY A 20 7.28 1.97 -11.57
N GLN A 21 8.57 1.77 -11.28
CA GLN A 21 9.23 0.49 -11.50
C GLN A 21 9.21 -0.31 -10.18
N PRO A 22 8.71 -1.56 -10.18
CA PRO A 22 8.87 -2.45 -9.04
C PRO A 22 10.36 -2.70 -8.72
N PRO A 23 10.70 -3.11 -7.48
CA PRO A 23 9.81 -3.44 -6.37
C PRO A 23 9.26 -2.20 -5.64
N PHE A 24 7.98 -2.22 -5.28
CA PHE A 24 7.37 -1.19 -4.43
C PHE A 24 7.27 -1.66 -2.99
N SER A 25 7.82 -0.90 -2.05
CA SER A 25 7.62 -1.12 -0.63
C SER A 25 6.52 -0.20 -0.10
N LEU A 26 5.45 -0.80 0.42
CA LEU A 26 4.29 -0.08 0.95
C LEU A 26 4.17 -0.29 2.45
N VAL A 27 3.88 0.81 3.15
CA VAL A 27 3.49 0.81 4.55
C VAL A 27 2.11 1.46 4.63
N ILE A 28 1.12 0.66 4.99
CA ILE A 28 -0.28 1.07 5.08
C ILE A 28 -0.66 1.13 6.56
N GLY A 29 -1.01 2.30 7.07
CA GLY A 29 -1.63 2.44 8.38
C GLY A 29 -3.15 2.24 8.30
N ASN A 30 -3.76 1.72 9.37
CA ASN A 30 -5.17 1.30 9.39
C ASN A 30 -5.50 0.33 8.25
N ALA A 31 -4.67 -0.72 8.11
CA ALA A 31 -4.72 -1.64 6.98
C ALA A 31 -6.04 -2.42 6.86
N THR A 32 -6.83 -2.51 7.92
CA THR A 32 -8.16 -3.15 7.91
C THR A 32 -9.20 -2.33 7.13
N GLN A 33 -8.99 -1.03 6.95
CA GLN A 33 -9.87 -0.12 6.23
C GLN A 33 -9.33 0.28 4.85
N VAL A 34 -8.16 -0.23 4.47
CA VAL A 34 -7.51 0.12 3.20
C VAL A 34 -7.49 -1.10 2.29
N THR A 35 -7.82 -0.89 1.02
CA THR A 35 -7.71 -1.92 -0.01
C THR A 35 -6.54 -1.57 -0.93
N VAL A 36 -5.64 -2.52 -1.13
CA VAL A 36 -4.54 -2.38 -2.10
C VAL A 36 -4.83 -3.25 -3.31
N GLN A 37 -4.77 -2.64 -4.49
CA GLN A 37 -4.87 -3.33 -5.76
C GLN A 37 -3.56 -3.14 -6.52
N TYR A 38 -2.99 -4.24 -6.99
CA TYR A 38 -1.76 -4.24 -7.77
C TYR A 38 -1.99 -5.00 -9.08
N ARG A 39 -1.78 -4.31 -10.22
CA ARG A 39 -1.96 -4.87 -11.57
C ARG A 39 -3.32 -5.56 -11.76
N GLY A 40 -4.38 -4.98 -11.21
CA GLY A 40 -5.74 -5.52 -11.25
C GLY A 40 -6.06 -6.58 -10.19
N ARG A 41 -5.10 -7.05 -9.40
CA ARG A 41 -5.31 -8.04 -8.32
C ARG A 41 -5.43 -7.34 -6.97
N MET A 42 -6.47 -7.67 -6.20
CA MET A 42 -6.55 -7.25 -4.81
C MET A 42 -5.51 -8.01 -3.99
N ILE A 43 -4.69 -7.28 -3.24
CA ILE A 43 -3.73 -7.86 -2.33
C ILE A 43 -4.35 -7.89 -0.94
N ASP A 44 -4.37 -9.08 -0.35
CA ASP A 44 -4.75 -9.22 1.05
C ASP A 44 -3.66 -8.64 1.95
N LEU A 45 -4.02 -7.61 2.70
CA LEU A 45 -3.12 -6.95 3.65
C LEU A 45 -3.10 -7.66 5.01
N ALA A 46 -4.10 -8.49 5.33
CA ALA A 46 -4.20 -9.19 6.61
C ALA A 46 -2.94 -9.99 6.98
N PRO A 47 -2.36 -10.85 6.11
CA PRO A 47 -1.13 -11.58 6.44
C PRO A 47 0.10 -10.68 6.61
N HIS A 48 0.05 -9.46 6.08
CA HIS A 48 1.11 -8.46 6.14
C HIS A 48 0.88 -7.41 7.24
N SER A 49 -0.23 -7.51 7.97
CA SER A 49 -0.64 -6.58 9.03
C SER A 49 -0.02 -6.95 10.36
N LYS A 50 0.70 -6.01 10.97
CA LYS A 50 1.17 -6.08 12.36
C LYS A 50 0.48 -4.99 13.17
N GLY A 51 -0.56 -5.38 13.90
CA GLY A 51 -1.49 -4.42 14.54
C GLY A 51 -2.25 -3.66 13.46
N ASP A 52 -2.32 -2.33 13.58
CA ASP A 52 -3.01 -1.49 12.60
C ASP A 52 -2.19 -1.20 11.33
N VAL A 53 -0.93 -1.67 11.26
CA VAL A 53 -0.01 -1.32 10.16
C VAL A 53 0.33 -2.54 9.32
N ALA A 54 -0.02 -2.51 8.03
CA ALA A 54 0.45 -3.47 7.04
C ALA A 54 1.75 -3.03 6.38
N ARG A 55 2.67 -3.98 6.21
CA ARG A 55 3.94 -3.79 5.51
C ARG A 55 4.10 -4.89 4.47
N LEU A 56 4.16 -4.50 3.20
CA LEU A 56 4.32 -5.43 2.10
C LEU A 56 5.22 -4.83 1.02
N THR A 57 5.84 -5.72 0.25
CA THR A 57 6.58 -5.37 -0.95
C THR A 57 5.97 -6.10 -2.13
N VAL A 58 5.78 -5.40 -3.25
CA VAL A 58 5.17 -5.96 -4.48
C VAL A 58 6.13 -5.77 -5.65
N GLU A 59 6.23 -6.78 -6.53
CA GLU A 59 7.17 -6.85 -7.66
C GLU A 59 6.46 -7.00 -9.02
#